data_AF-A0A931X1S8-F1
#
_entry.id   AF-A0A931X1S8-F1
#
_cell.length_a   1.000
_cell.length_b   1.000
_cell.length_c   1.000
_cell.angle_alpha   90.00
_cell.angle_beta   90.00
_cell.angle_gamma   90.00
#
_symmetry.space_group_name_H-M   'P 1'
#
loop_
_entity.id
_entity.type
_entity.pdbx_description
1 polymer ?
#
loop_
_entity_poly.entity_id
_entity_poly.type
_entity_poly.pdbx_seq_one_letter_code
_entity_poly.pdbx_strand_id
1 'polypeptide(L)'
;MIQTDTFSYHRVERPEDDLPADPRYLDIAVLDMNHGWHNLGHDAVVQHLRHMANEIVAPLADARLAVRVISYDVRRSLLVPKPGRFRLLIGTGGPGHLDPRENDGIAEWSQGIDEDPAWEAPLWKLFDSVLDDESAALIAICHSYGLACRWSRVAEPVHRDESRGGKSAGVVSNVLTDDAKAHPFFVRMLHCLPEGNELRVTDNRLFDLVELPHSVRNGYTRLSYEQAADGTAGDALTMVEFARDRDGVMPRFLGVNHHPEVIGRNRIKAVIAAKWERGEVTRDWYEDRLRTLDKHMSGEFDEAIRITSVFTFLAPVEFYLHRMLRERREALGLFGMVDENLVIVRADSASVKTSLTE
;
A
#
# COMPACT_ATOMS: atom_id res chain seq x y z
N MET A 1 -12.00 33.15 -9.01
CA MET A 1 -11.37 31.92 -8.48
C MET A 1 -11.09 31.01 -9.65
N ILE A 2 -9.82 30.83 -10.03
CA ILE A 2 -9.46 29.80 -10.99
C ILE A 2 -9.33 28.52 -10.17
N GLN A 3 -10.32 27.65 -10.27
CA GLN A 3 -10.26 26.30 -9.71
C GLN A 3 -9.29 25.51 -10.58
N THR A 4 -8.00 25.55 -10.25
CA THR A 4 -7.02 24.64 -10.85
C THR A 4 -7.22 23.28 -10.20
N ASP A 5 -7.72 22.30 -10.94
CA ASP A 5 -7.76 20.90 -10.50
C ASP A 5 -6.32 20.44 -10.24
N THR A 6 -5.90 20.44 -8.97
CA THR A 6 -4.56 20.03 -8.54
C THR A 6 -4.40 18.52 -8.48
N PHE A 7 -5.44 17.76 -8.82
CA PHE A 7 -5.45 16.31 -8.80
C PHE A 7 -6.21 15.74 -10.01
N SER A 8 -5.63 14.74 -10.65
CA SER A 8 -6.29 13.95 -11.70
C SER A 8 -6.04 12.46 -11.50
N TYR A 9 -6.99 11.63 -11.92
CA TYR A 9 -6.92 10.18 -11.84
C TYR A 9 -7.28 9.57 -13.20
N HIS A 10 -6.45 8.64 -13.65
CA HIS A 10 -6.59 7.97 -14.95
C HIS A 10 -6.38 6.46 -14.80
N ARG A 11 -7.26 5.67 -15.43
CA ARG A 11 -7.08 4.21 -15.58
C ARG A 11 -6.44 3.92 -16.93
N VAL A 12 -5.48 3.00 -16.95
CA VAL A 12 -4.84 2.46 -18.13
C VAL A 12 -5.27 1.01 -18.25
N GLU A 13 -6.21 0.74 -19.15
CA GLU A 13 -6.76 -0.60 -19.38
C GLU A 13 -6.35 -1.14 -20.75
N ARG A 14 -5.81 -0.28 -21.62
CA ARG A 14 -5.21 -0.59 -22.91
C ARG A 14 -3.92 0.22 -23.11
N PRO A 15 -2.98 -0.22 -23.97
CA PRO A 15 -1.73 0.51 -24.21
C PRO A 15 -1.92 1.96 -24.66
N GLU A 16 -2.97 2.26 -25.43
CA GLU A 16 -3.30 3.60 -25.90
C GLU A 16 -3.85 4.53 -24.80
N ASP A 17 -4.28 3.99 -23.66
CA ASP A 17 -4.74 4.78 -22.52
C ASP A 17 -3.55 5.33 -21.71
N ASP A 18 -2.32 4.86 -21.96
CA ASP A 18 -1.12 5.29 -21.24
C ASP A 18 -0.76 6.73 -21.59
N LEU A 19 -0.69 7.58 -20.58
CA LEU A 19 -0.40 8.99 -20.76
C LEU A 19 1.11 9.22 -20.89
N PRO A 20 1.59 10.15 -21.73
CA PRO A 20 3.01 10.52 -21.71
C PRO A 20 3.37 11.27 -20.41
N ALA A 21 4.64 11.21 -20.02
CA ALA A 21 5.17 12.05 -18.95
C ALA A 21 5.00 13.53 -19.31
N ASP A 22 4.50 14.33 -18.38
CA ASP A 22 4.30 15.77 -18.56
C ASP A 22 4.92 16.50 -17.36
N PRO A 23 5.81 17.48 -17.60
CA PRO A 23 6.55 18.14 -16.53
C PRO A 23 5.67 18.94 -15.56
N ARG A 24 4.41 19.19 -15.90
CA ARG A 24 3.42 19.87 -15.03
C ARG A 24 2.80 18.93 -14.00
N TYR A 25 3.04 17.64 -14.11
CA TYR A 25 2.45 16.65 -13.20
C TYR A 25 3.50 15.95 -12.34
N LEU A 26 3.12 15.71 -11.10
CA LEU A 26 3.72 14.72 -10.22
C LEU A 26 2.99 13.40 -10.49
N ASP A 27 3.56 12.60 -11.40
CA ASP A 27 3.00 11.33 -11.82
C ASP A 27 3.26 10.24 -10.77
N ILE A 28 2.20 9.57 -10.33
CA ILE A 28 2.22 8.45 -9.39
C ILE A 28 1.59 7.23 -10.08
N ALA A 29 2.30 6.10 -10.09
CA ALA A 29 1.74 4.86 -10.61
C ALA A 29 1.01 4.08 -9.50
N VAL A 30 -0.19 3.58 -9.81
CA VAL A 30 -0.86 2.57 -9.00
C VAL A 30 -0.89 1.28 -9.79
N LEU A 31 -0.35 0.20 -9.21
CA LEU A 31 -0.40 -1.14 -9.79
C LEU A 31 -1.69 -1.79 -9.29
N ASP A 32 -2.73 -1.80 -10.13
CA ASP A 32 -4.04 -2.38 -9.79
C ASP A 32 -3.99 -3.90 -10.01
N MET A 33 -3.95 -4.65 -8.91
CA MET A 33 -3.84 -6.12 -8.93
C MET A 33 -5.21 -6.83 -8.88
N ASN A 34 -6.31 -6.12 -9.12
CA ASN A 34 -7.65 -6.65 -8.84
C ASN A 34 -8.19 -7.68 -9.82
N HIS A 35 -7.57 -7.82 -11.00
CA HIS A 35 -8.01 -8.74 -12.06
C HIS A 35 -9.52 -8.62 -12.37
N GLY A 36 -10.05 -7.39 -12.43
CA GLY A 36 -11.46 -7.12 -12.73
C GLY A 36 -12.41 -7.17 -11.53
N TRP A 37 -11.93 -7.50 -10.32
CA TRP A 37 -12.71 -7.42 -9.09
C TRP A 37 -12.79 -5.97 -8.58
N HIS A 38 -13.85 -5.63 -7.83
CA HIS A 38 -13.89 -4.35 -7.13
C HIS A 38 -12.82 -4.29 -6.03
N ASN A 39 -11.91 -3.33 -6.15
CA ASN A 39 -10.77 -3.18 -5.26
C ASN A 39 -10.97 -1.97 -4.33
N LEU A 40 -11.55 -2.25 -3.15
CA LEU A 40 -11.77 -1.24 -2.12
C LEU A 40 -10.45 -0.60 -1.66
N GLY A 41 -9.37 -1.38 -1.59
CA GLY A 41 -8.04 -0.88 -1.24
C GLY A 41 -7.52 0.10 -2.29
N HIS A 42 -7.66 -0.22 -3.57
CA HIS A 42 -7.34 0.71 -4.67
C HIS A 42 -8.09 2.04 -4.55
N ASP A 43 -9.41 1.99 -4.35
CA ASP A 43 -10.20 3.21 -4.19
C ASP A 43 -9.72 4.04 -2.98
N ALA A 44 -9.38 3.38 -1.87
CA ALA A 44 -8.83 4.04 -0.70
C ALA A 44 -7.48 4.71 -0.99
N VAL A 45 -6.57 4.03 -1.71
CA VAL A 45 -5.29 4.62 -2.18
C VAL A 45 -5.53 5.90 -2.97
N VAL A 46 -6.42 5.86 -3.97
CA VAL A 46 -6.71 7.02 -4.83
C VAL A 46 -7.30 8.18 -4.00
N GLN A 47 -8.18 7.87 -3.05
CA GLN A 47 -8.74 8.90 -2.18
C GLN A 47 -7.72 9.52 -1.22
N HIS A 48 -6.80 8.72 -0.66
CA HIS A 48 -5.73 9.24 0.20
C HIS A 48 -4.78 10.14 -0.59
N LEU A 49 -4.39 9.75 -1.81
CA LEU A 49 -3.58 10.59 -2.70
C LEU A 49 -4.27 11.91 -3.04
N ARG A 50 -5.59 11.89 -3.30
CA ARG A 50 -6.38 13.10 -3.51
C ARG A 50 -6.38 13.99 -2.28
N HIS A 51 -6.57 13.41 -1.10
CA HIS A 51 -6.53 14.16 0.15
C HIS A 51 -5.16 14.80 0.37
N MET A 52 -4.06 14.05 0.21
CA MET A 52 -2.70 14.57 0.33
C MET A 52 -2.42 15.70 -0.67
N ALA A 53 -2.89 15.57 -1.93
CA ALA A 53 -2.76 16.63 -2.94
C ALA A 53 -3.51 17.91 -2.55
N ASN A 54 -4.65 17.80 -1.85
CA ASN A 54 -5.39 18.95 -1.34
C ASN A 54 -4.66 19.64 -0.18
N GLU A 55 -3.99 18.89 0.70
CA GLU A 55 -3.20 19.45 1.81
C GLU A 55 -2.01 20.30 1.30
N ILE A 56 -1.47 19.97 0.13
CA ILE A 56 -0.36 20.68 -0.51
C ILE A 56 -0.80 21.55 -1.70
N VAL A 57 -2.07 21.96 -1.75
CA VAL A 57 -2.64 22.75 -2.85
C VAL A 57 -1.89 24.07 -3.08
N ALA A 58 -1.47 24.75 -2.01
CA ALA A 58 -0.77 26.04 -2.12
C ALA A 58 0.60 25.92 -2.81
N PRO A 59 1.54 25.05 -2.37
CA PRO A 59 2.80 24.88 -3.07
C PRO A 59 2.66 24.24 -4.47
N LEU A 60 1.61 23.46 -4.74
CA LEU A 60 1.29 22.98 -6.09
C LEU A 60 0.88 24.15 -7.01
N ALA A 61 -0.06 24.99 -6.57
CA ALA A 61 -0.56 26.11 -7.35
C ALA A 61 0.52 27.14 -7.66
N ASP A 62 1.37 27.46 -6.67
CA ASP A 62 2.52 28.36 -6.83
C ASP A 62 3.49 27.87 -7.94
N ALA A 63 3.72 26.56 -8.00
CA ALA A 63 4.58 25.94 -9.01
C ALA A 63 3.87 25.60 -10.33
N ARG A 64 2.56 25.86 -10.43
CA ARG A 64 1.69 25.43 -11.55
C ARG A 64 1.79 23.92 -11.82
N LEU A 65 1.89 23.15 -10.75
CA LEU A 65 1.94 21.69 -10.77
C LEU A 65 0.60 21.10 -10.36
N ALA A 66 0.38 19.85 -10.75
CA ALA A 66 -0.73 19.03 -10.27
C ALA A 66 -0.24 17.60 -9.98
N VAL A 67 -0.98 16.86 -9.16
CA VAL A 67 -0.77 15.43 -8.94
C VAL A 67 -1.59 14.66 -9.96
N ARG A 68 -0.97 13.65 -10.59
CA ARG A 68 -1.67 12.76 -11.54
C ARG A 68 -1.42 11.32 -11.15
N VAL A 69 -2.49 10.63 -10.79
CA VAL A 69 -2.48 9.22 -10.43
C VAL A 69 -2.85 8.40 -11.66
N ILE A 70 -1.97 7.49 -12.06
CA ILE A 70 -2.13 6.64 -13.24
C ILE A 70 -2.20 5.20 -12.77
N SER A 71 -3.37 4.60 -12.87
CA SER A 71 -3.63 3.23 -12.42
C SER A 71 -3.54 2.26 -13.57
N TYR A 72 -2.63 1.30 -13.48
CA TYR A 72 -2.40 0.27 -14.50
C TYR A 72 -3.11 -1.02 -14.09
N ASP A 73 -3.99 -1.54 -14.94
CA ASP A 73 -4.57 -2.88 -14.78
C ASP A 73 -3.49 -3.92 -15.15
N VAL A 74 -2.73 -4.34 -14.13
CA VAL A 74 -1.52 -5.15 -14.34
C VAL A 74 -1.86 -6.54 -14.82
N ARG A 75 -2.83 -7.18 -14.15
CA ARG A 75 -3.03 -8.61 -14.26
C ARG A 75 -4.01 -8.98 -15.38
N ARG A 76 -5.13 -8.28 -15.49
CA ARG A 76 -6.15 -8.58 -16.51
C ARG A 76 -5.80 -7.98 -17.86
N SER A 77 -5.27 -6.75 -17.89
CA SER A 77 -4.88 -6.09 -19.15
C SER A 77 -3.41 -6.29 -19.53
N LEU A 78 -2.61 -6.96 -18.68
CA LEU A 78 -1.17 -7.18 -18.90
C LEU A 78 -0.35 -5.89 -18.99
N LEU A 79 -0.78 -4.84 -18.31
CA LEU A 79 -0.17 -3.51 -18.40
C LEU A 79 0.69 -3.21 -17.18
N VAL A 80 2.00 -3.25 -17.37
CA VAL A 80 2.98 -2.82 -16.35
C VAL A 80 3.57 -1.47 -16.77
N PRO A 81 3.65 -0.47 -15.87
CA PRO A 81 4.28 0.80 -16.18
C PRO A 81 5.74 0.62 -16.62
N LYS A 82 6.19 1.47 -17.55
CA LYS A 82 7.57 1.42 -18.04
C LYS A 82 8.57 1.64 -16.88
N PRO A 83 9.60 0.78 -16.74
CA PRO A 83 10.67 0.97 -15.76
C PRO A 83 11.31 2.36 -15.81
N GLY A 84 11.65 2.93 -14.66
CA GLY A 84 12.26 4.25 -14.51
C GLY A 84 11.35 5.46 -14.78
N ARG A 85 10.07 5.26 -15.12
CA ARG A 85 9.15 6.36 -15.41
C ARG A 85 8.65 7.10 -14.16
N PHE A 86 8.38 6.36 -13.09
CA PHE A 86 7.68 6.87 -11.91
C PHE A 86 8.62 6.95 -10.71
N ARG A 87 8.50 8.04 -9.94
CA ARG A 87 9.23 8.23 -8.67
C ARG A 87 8.48 7.65 -7.47
N LEU A 88 7.16 7.47 -7.59
CA LEU A 88 6.33 6.85 -6.57
C LEU A 88 5.37 5.87 -7.22
N LEU A 89 5.41 4.63 -6.72
CA LEU A 89 4.57 3.52 -7.12
C LEU A 89 3.85 2.97 -5.89
N ILE A 90 2.58 2.61 -6.06
CA ILE A 90 1.79 1.96 -5.00
C ILE A 90 1.18 0.70 -5.60
N GLY A 91 1.56 -0.45 -5.07
CA GLY A 91 0.97 -1.73 -5.43
C GLY A 91 -0.21 -2.08 -4.55
N THR A 92 -1.35 -2.45 -5.13
CA THR A 92 -2.56 -2.79 -4.38
C THR A 92 -2.67 -4.28 -4.08
N GLY A 93 -3.63 -4.64 -3.22
CA GLY A 93 -4.07 -6.01 -3.05
C GLY A 93 -4.86 -6.52 -4.27
N GLY A 94 -5.02 -7.83 -4.33
CA GLY A 94 -5.61 -8.55 -5.45
C GLY A 94 -6.03 -9.98 -5.06
N PRO A 95 -7.04 -10.55 -5.73
CA PRO A 95 -7.49 -11.92 -5.45
C PRO A 95 -6.60 -12.98 -6.12
N GLY A 96 -6.73 -14.24 -5.71
CA GLY A 96 -6.02 -15.37 -6.29
C GLY A 96 -4.62 -15.62 -5.69
N HIS A 97 -3.97 -16.65 -6.20
CA HIS A 97 -2.61 -17.05 -5.88
C HIS A 97 -1.58 -16.06 -6.44
N LEU A 98 -0.39 -15.98 -5.82
CA LEU A 98 0.70 -15.07 -6.22
C LEU A 98 1.51 -15.56 -7.44
N ASP A 99 1.48 -16.87 -7.71
CA ASP A 99 1.92 -17.44 -8.97
C ASP A 99 0.72 -17.48 -9.92
N PRO A 100 0.72 -16.69 -11.01
CA PRO A 100 -0.39 -16.66 -11.97
C PRO A 100 -0.68 -18.04 -12.58
N ARG A 101 0.30 -18.94 -12.63
CA ARG A 101 0.13 -20.30 -13.19
C ARG A 101 -0.75 -21.20 -12.31
N GLU A 102 -0.91 -20.85 -11.03
CA GLU A 102 -1.78 -21.55 -10.08
C GLU A 102 -3.21 -20.97 -10.06
N ASN A 103 -3.46 -19.90 -10.83
CA ASN A 103 -4.79 -19.32 -11.01
C ASN A 103 -5.42 -19.94 -12.26
N ASP A 104 -6.05 -21.10 -12.09
CA ASP A 104 -6.64 -21.95 -13.14
C ASP A 104 -8.15 -21.74 -13.33
N GLY A 105 -8.75 -20.80 -12.60
CA GLY A 105 -10.19 -20.52 -12.58
C GLY A 105 -11.04 -21.57 -11.86
N ILE A 106 -10.45 -22.64 -11.33
CA ILE A 106 -11.16 -23.81 -10.80
C ILE A 106 -10.83 -24.03 -9.32
N ALA A 107 -9.54 -24.03 -8.97
CA ALA A 107 -9.10 -24.23 -7.59
C ALA A 107 -9.70 -23.15 -6.68
N GLU A 108 -10.08 -23.51 -5.45
CA GLU A 108 -10.73 -22.58 -4.51
C GLU A 108 -9.91 -21.29 -4.32
N TRP A 109 -8.58 -21.45 -4.20
CA TRP A 109 -7.65 -20.34 -4.01
C TRP A 109 -7.39 -19.52 -5.27
N SER A 110 -7.76 -19.99 -6.47
CA SER A 110 -7.76 -19.16 -7.68
C SER A 110 -8.83 -18.08 -7.59
N GLN A 111 -9.83 -18.25 -6.72
CA GLN A 111 -10.99 -17.37 -6.59
C GLN A 111 -11.71 -17.14 -7.94
N GLY A 112 -11.72 -18.16 -8.81
CA GLY A 112 -12.35 -18.09 -10.13
C GLY A 112 -11.56 -17.29 -11.17
N ILE A 113 -10.28 -16.99 -10.89
CA ILE A 113 -9.37 -16.31 -11.81
C ILE A 113 -8.66 -17.34 -12.66
N ASP A 114 -8.83 -17.25 -13.97
CA ASP A 114 -7.96 -17.87 -14.98
C ASP A 114 -7.00 -16.78 -15.47
N GLU A 115 -5.70 -16.94 -15.22
CA GLU A 115 -4.72 -15.86 -15.34
C GLU A 115 -3.62 -16.12 -16.38
N ASP A 116 -3.38 -15.13 -17.25
CA ASP A 116 -2.20 -15.12 -18.13
C ASP A 116 -0.96 -14.63 -17.36
N PRO A 117 0.12 -15.44 -17.26
CA PRO A 117 1.34 -15.05 -16.55
C PRO A 117 2.19 -13.99 -17.27
N ALA A 118 1.82 -13.51 -18.46
CA ALA A 118 2.65 -12.61 -19.28
C ALA A 118 3.00 -11.26 -18.62
N TRP A 119 2.24 -10.80 -17.62
CA TRP A 119 2.53 -9.57 -16.87
C TRP A 119 3.70 -9.73 -15.87
N GLU A 120 4.04 -10.96 -15.50
CA GLU A 120 4.98 -11.27 -14.42
C GLU A 120 6.40 -10.79 -14.72
N ALA A 121 6.96 -11.16 -15.88
CA ALA A 121 8.31 -10.77 -16.25
C ALA A 121 8.48 -9.24 -16.41
N PRO A 122 7.54 -8.50 -17.03
CA PRO A 122 7.54 -7.03 -16.99
C PRO A 122 7.48 -6.46 -15.56
N LEU A 123 6.68 -7.04 -14.66
CA LEU A 123 6.58 -6.58 -13.28
C LEU A 123 7.89 -6.77 -12.52
N TRP A 124 8.58 -7.90 -12.70
CA TRP A 124 9.90 -8.13 -12.09
C TRP A 124 10.92 -7.11 -12.56
N LYS A 125 10.95 -6.78 -13.87
CA LYS A 125 11.82 -5.70 -14.39
C LYS A 125 11.49 -4.34 -13.78
N LEU A 126 10.21 -4.08 -13.49
CA LEU A 126 9.82 -2.87 -12.78
C LEU A 126 10.35 -2.88 -11.34
N PHE A 127 10.24 -3.99 -10.61
CA PHE A 127 10.79 -4.10 -9.25
C PHE A 127 12.31 -3.98 -9.20
N ASP A 128 13.03 -4.59 -10.16
CA ASP A 128 14.48 -4.41 -10.30
C ASP A 128 14.81 -2.93 -10.55
N SER A 129 14.12 -2.28 -11.49
CA SER A 129 14.34 -0.86 -11.78
C SER A 129 14.00 0.06 -10.61
N VAL A 130 12.97 -0.25 -9.82
CA VAL A 130 12.69 0.51 -8.60
C VAL A 130 13.82 0.29 -7.63
N LEU A 131 14.24 -0.95 -7.37
CA LEU A 131 15.34 -1.21 -6.43
C LEU A 131 16.63 -0.47 -6.84
N ASP A 132 16.97 -0.44 -8.12
CA ASP A 132 18.20 0.19 -8.61
C ASP A 132 18.15 1.73 -8.65
N ASP A 133 16.96 2.33 -8.65
CA ASP A 133 16.77 3.80 -8.61
C ASP A 133 16.52 4.30 -7.17
N GLU A 134 17.53 4.90 -6.56
CA GLU A 134 17.47 5.49 -5.21
C GLU A 134 16.41 6.60 -5.06
N SER A 135 15.90 7.15 -6.17
CA SER A 135 14.87 8.20 -6.17
C SER A 135 13.46 7.68 -6.44
N ALA A 136 13.29 6.40 -6.78
CA ALA A 136 11.98 5.79 -6.96
C ALA A 136 11.53 5.07 -5.67
N ALA A 137 10.26 5.13 -5.31
CA ALA A 137 9.72 4.39 -4.17
C ALA A 137 8.56 3.48 -4.58
N LEU A 138 8.44 2.33 -3.94
CA LEU A 138 7.33 1.39 -4.08
C LEU A 138 6.79 1.01 -2.69
N ILE A 139 5.51 1.30 -2.47
CA ILE A 139 4.75 0.80 -1.32
C ILE A 139 3.84 -0.33 -1.82
N ALA A 140 4.15 -1.57 -1.47
CA ALA A 140 3.46 -2.77 -1.94
C ALA A 140 2.54 -3.32 -0.86
N ILE A 141 1.24 -3.43 -1.16
CA ILE A 141 0.19 -3.82 -0.22
C ILE A 141 -0.35 -5.20 -0.57
N CYS A 142 -0.54 -6.06 0.44
CA CYS A 142 -1.18 -7.37 0.37
C CYS A 142 -0.66 -8.22 -0.80
N HIS A 143 -1.41 -8.36 -1.89
CA HIS A 143 -0.99 -9.13 -3.07
C HIS A 143 0.30 -8.59 -3.70
N SER A 144 0.45 -7.27 -3.84
CA SER A 144 1.69 -6.68 -4.34
C SER A 144 2.88 -6.94 -3.42
N TYR A 145 2.67 -7.00 -2.09
CA TYR A 145 3.69 -7.43 -1.13
C TYR A 145 4.07 -8.89 -1.36
N GLY A 146 3.09 -9.77 -1.54
CA GLY A 146 3.33 -11.16 -1.86
C GLY A 146 4.15 -11.32 -3.15
N LEU A 147 3.84 -10.54 -4.19
CA LEU A 147 4.61 -10.53 -5.43
C LEU A 147 6.05 -10.04 -5.23
N ALA A 148 6.27 -9.03 -4.38
CA ALA A 148 7.61 -8.60 -4.00
C ALA A 148 8.37 -9.70 -3.23
N CYS A 149 7.71 -10.44 -2.34
CA CYS A 149 8.30 -11.59 -1.65
C CYS A 149 8.68 -12.72 -2.61
N ARG A 150 7.81 -13.03 -3.59
CA ARG A 150 8.06 -14.06 -4.59
C ARG A 150 9.18 -13.66 -5.55
N TRP A 151 9.18 -12.44 -6.06
CA TRP A 151 10.25 -11.89 -6.90
C TRP A 151 11.61 -11.93 -6.20
N SER A 152 11.66 -11.52 -4.92
CA SER A 152 12.89 -11.50 -4.14
C SER A 152 13.30 -12.86 -3.57
N ARG A 153 12.41 -13.86 -3.66
CA ARG A 153 12.55 -15.18 -3.03
C ARG A 153 12.82 -15.07 -1.52
N VAL A 154 12.13 -14.15 -0.86
CA VAL A 154 12.20 -13.99 0.60
C VAL A 154 11.20 -14.90 1.31
N ALA A 155 10.00 -15.02 0.75
CA ALA A 155 8.93 -15.82 1.32
C ALA A 155 8.08 -16.44 0.20
N GLU A 156 7.43 -17.55 0.51
CA GLU A 156 6.49 -18.25 -0.38
C GLU A 156 5.06 -18.20 0.17
N PRO A 157 4.05 -18.19 -0.71
CA PRO A 157 2.66 -18.29 -0.28
C PRO A 157 2.37 -19.69 0.28
N VAL A 158 1.84 -19.74 1.50
CA VAL A 158 1.31 -20.94 2.14
C VAL A 158 -0.18 -20.72 2.38
N HIS A 159 -1.01 -21.59 1.82
CA HIS A 159 -2.46 -21.47 1.96
C HIS A 159 -2.90 -21.62 3.42
N ARG A 160 -3.80 -20.74 3.87
CA ARG A 160 -4.38 -20.78 5.21
C ARG A 160 -5.58 -21.72 5.25
N ASP A 161 -5.30 -23.00 5.44
CA ASP A 161 -6.32 -24.00 5.73
C ASP A 161 -6.88 -23.85 7.16
N GLU A 162 -7.85 -24.71 7.52
CA GLU A 162 -8.45 -24.71 8.87
C GLU A 162 -7.42 -24.89 9.99
N SER A 163 -6.30 -25.59 9.75
CA SER A 163 -5.24 -25.79 10.75
C SER A 163 -4.46 -24.50 11.05
N ARG A 164 -4.46 -23.56 10.10
CA ARG A 164 -3.92 -22.19 10.24
C ARG A 164 -5.01 -21.15 10.57
N GLY A 165 -6.18 -21.61 11.01
CA GLY A 165 -7.31 -20.74 11.38
C GLY A 165 -8.13 -20.24 10.18
N GLY A 166 -7.89 -20.76 8.98
CA GLY A 166 -8.56 -20.35 7.75
C GLY A 166 -8.14 -18.96 7.27
N LYS A 167 -8.93 -18.41 6.34
CA LYS A 167 -8.75 -17.06 5.80
C LYS A 167 -8.61 -16.04 6.93
N SER A 168 -7.50 -15.28 6.93
CA SER A 168 -7.33 -14.16 7.84
C SER A 168 -8.23 -13.01 7.36
N ALA A 169 -9.08 -12.50 8.25
CA ALA A 169 -10.01 -11.42 7.96
C ALA A 169 -10.27 -10.58 9.20
N GLY A 170 -10.27 -9.26 9.05
CA GLY A 170 -10.60 -8.32 10.12
C GLY A 170 -9.37 -7.69 10.77
N VAL A 171 -9.41 -7.51 12.08
CA VAL A 171 -8.29 -6.88 12.82
C VAL A 171 -7.49 -7.98 13.49
N VAL A 172 -6.21 -8.05 13.13
CA VAL A 172 -5.26 -9.02 13.67
C VAL A 172 -4.08 -8.31 14.31
N SER A 173 -3.31 -9.05 15.10
CA SER A 173 -2.11 -8.55 15.77
C SER A 173 -0.86 -9.03 15.07
N ASN A 174 0.11 -8.14 14.96
CA ASN A 174 1.44 -8.42 14.48
C ASN A 174 2.46 -8.09 15.58
N VAL A 175 3.67 -8.61 15.45
CA VAL A 175 4.80 -8.32 16.34
C VAL A 175 5.94 -7.73 15.52
N LEU A 176 6.49 -6.61 15.98
CA LEU A 176 7.69 -6.02 15.39
C LEU A 176 8.93 -6.85 15.71
N THR A 177 9.78 -7.04 14.71
CA THR A 177 11.12 -7.63 14.88
C THR A 177 12.04 -6.67 15.61
N ASP A 178 13.19 -7.18 16.08
CA ASP A 178 14.22 -6.31 16.65
C ASP A 178 14.82 -5.36 15.60
N ASP A 179 14.92 -5.79 14.34
CA ASP A 179 15.31 -4.93 13.23
C ASP A 179 14.35 -3.75 13.05
N ALA A 180 13.03 -3.97 13.13
CA ALA A 180 12.04 -2.89 13.09
C ALA A 180 12.15 -1.95 14.29
N LYS A 181 12.40 -2.49 15.49
CA LYS A 181 12.59 -1.67 16.70
C LYS A 181 13.86 -0.83 16.62
N ALA A 182 14.88 -1.28 15.91
CA ALA A 182 16.11 -0.53 15.63
C ALA A 182 16.01 0.38 14.39
N HIS A 183 14.95 0.25 13.59
CA HIS A 183 14.78 0.98 12.34
C HIS A 183 14.50 2.47 12.60
N PRO A 184 15.22 3.43 11.96
CA PRO A 184 15.10 4.87 12.25
C PRO A 184 13.68 5.46 12.11
N PHE A 185 12.89 4.93 11.19
CA PHE A 185 11.47 5.26 11.05
C PHE A 185 10.53 4.44 11.95
N PHE A 186 10.58 3.10 11.93
CA PHE A 186 9.62 2.28 12.70
C PHE A 186 9.81 2.31 14.22
N VAL A 187 10.99 2.69 14.74
CA VAL A 187 11.16 2.96 16.17
C VAL A 187 10.22 4.07 16.66
N ARG A 188 9.89 5.03 15.79
CA ARG A 188 8.93 6.11 16.09
C ARG A 188 7.52 5.56 16.22
N MET A 189 7.12 4.62 15.36
CA MET A 189 5.84 3.92 15.47
C MET A 189 5.71 3.24 16.83
N LEU A 190 6.76 2.55 17.28
CA LEU A 190 6.78 1.89 18.59
C LEU A 190 6.51 2.89 19.72
N HIS A 191 7.04 4.10 19.65
CA HIS A 191 6.80 5.15 20.65
C HIS A 191 5.39 5.76 20.57
N CYS A 192 4.68 5.59 19.45
CA CYS A 192 3.32 6.08 19.27
C CYS A 192 2.26 5.04 19.64
N LEU A 193 2.59 3.74 19.68
CA LEU A 193 1.62 2.68 19.97
C LEU A 193 1.10 2.78 21.43
N PRO A 194 -0.18 2.40 21.68
CA PRO A 194 -0.74 2.32 23.02
C PRO A 194 0.04 1.36 23.94
N GLU A 195 -0.23 1.43 25.25
CA GLU A 195 0.39 0.53 26.24
C GLU A 195 0.30 -0.95 25.80
N GLY A 196 1.45 -1.64 25.85
CA GLY A 196 1.59 -3.01 25.32
C GLY A 196 2.23 -3.08 23.93
N ASN A 197 2.41 -1.95 23.23
CA ASN A 197 3.08 -1.86 21.93
C ASN A 197 2.51 -2.82 20.87
N GLU A 198 1.20 -3.07 20.95
CA GLU A 198 0.56 -4.06 20.10
C GLU A 198 0.28 -3.48 18.71
N LEU A 199 0.88 -4.09 17.68
CA LEU A 199 0.69 -3.67 16.30
C LEU A 199 -0.61 -4.28 15.77
N ARG A 200 -1.68 -3.47 15.71
CA ARG A 200 -2.97 -3.89 15.15
C ARG A 200 -3.07 -3.51 13.68
N VAL A 201 -3.57 -4.42 12.86
CA VAL A 201 -3.69 -4.24 11.41
C VAL A 201 -5.02 -4.76 10.87
N THR A 202 -5.53 -4.14 9.81
CA THR A 202 -6.66 -4.66 9.03
C THR A 202 -6.16 -5.67 8.01
N ASP A 203 -6.65 -6.90 8.04
CA ASP A 203 -6.21 -8.02 7.20
C ASP A 203 -7.38 -8.67 6.44
N ASN A 204 -7.09 -9.24 5.28
CA ASN A 204 -8.05 -9.96 4.42
C ASN A 204 -7.31 -10.82 3.39
N ARG A 205 -6.76 -11.97 3.80
CA ARG A 205 -5.86 -12.79 2.97
C ARG A 205 -6.08 -14.30 3.11
N LEU A 206 -5.82 -15.01 2.02
CA LEU A 206 -5.87 -16.48 1.94
C LEU A 206 -4.51 -17.16 2.15
N PHE A 207 -3.42 -16.39 2.07
CA PHE A 207 -2.07 -16.93 2.09
C PHE A 207 -1.21 -16.25 3.16
N ASP A 208 -0.46 -17.08 3.89
CA ASP A 208 0.71 -16.68 4.65
C ASP A 208 1.93 -16.55 3.74
N LEU A 209 2.77 -15.56 4.03
CA LEU A 209 4.08 -15.45 3.40
C LEU A 209 5.07 -16.01 4.40
N VAL A 210 5.47 -17.27 4.21
CA VAL A 210 6.41 -17.97 5.10
C VAL A 210 7.81 -17.86 4.53
N GLU A 211 8.77 -17.47 5.36
CA GLU A 211 10.14 -17.24 4.91
C GLU A 211 10.80 -18.51 4.37
N LEU A 212 11.54 -18.32 3.27
CA LEU A 212 12.35 -19.38 2.70
C LEU A 212 13.66 -19.54 3.51
N PRO A 213 14.11 -20.78 3.81
CA PRO A 213 15.35 -21.02 4.57
C PRO A 213 16.61 -20.41 3.95
N HIS A 214 16.59 -20.19 2.64
CA HIS A 214 17.68 -19.62 1.85
C HIS A 214 17.13 -18.56 0.90
N SER A 215 16.99 -17.33 1.38
CA SER A 215 16.68 -16.21 0.50
C SER A 215 17.86 -15.95 -0.43
N VAL A 216 17.57 -15.76 -1.72
CA VAL A 216 18.60 -15.59 -2.75
C VAL A 216 19.07 -14.12 -2.81
N ARG A 217 18.28 -13.21 -2.25
CA ARG A 217 18.55 -11.78 -2.22
C ARG A 217 18.99 -11.36 -0.81
N ASN A 218 20.23 -10.90 -0.71
CA ASN A 218 20.74 -10.27 0.50
C ASN A 218 20.18 -8.83 0.63
N GLY A 219 20.07 -8.33 1.86
CA GLY A 219 19.88 -6.89 2.11
C GLY A 219 18.43 -6.40 2.28
N TYR A 220 17.49 -7.26 2.70
CA TYR A 220 16.17 -6.82 3.16
C TYR A 220 16.09 -6.82 4.69
N THR A 221 15.24 -5.95 5.23
CA THR A 221 14.91 -5.85 6.66
C THR A 221 13.59 -6.57 6.91
N ARG A 222 13.56 -7.54 7.82
CA ARG A 222 12.31 -8.11 8.34
C ARG A 222 11.72 -7.13 9.32
N LEU A 223 10.47 -6.73 9.15
CA LEU A 223 9.89 -5.70 10.00
C LEU A 223 8.85 -6.25 10.98
N SER A 224 8.04 -7.23 10.57
CA SER A 224 7.06 -7.84 11.47
C SER A 224 6.59 -9.20 11.00
N TYR A 225 6.00 -9.94 11.95
CA TYR A 225 5.31 -11.20 11.74
C TYR A 225 3.88 -11.12 12.29
N GLU A 226 2.99 -11.99 11.82
CA GLU A 226 1.72 -12.24 12.51
C GLU A 226 1.99 -12.74 13.93
N GLN A 227 1.18 -12.31 14.90
CA GLN A 227 1.31 -12.74 16.29
C GLN A 227 0.69 -14.13 16.49
N ALA A 228 1.43 -15.03 17.11
CA ALA A 228 0.93 -16.33 17.54
C ALA A 228 0.04 -16.23 18.78
N ALA A 229 -0.70 -17.30 19.10
CA ALA A 229 -1.65 -17.33 20.22
C ALA A 229 -1.01 -17.09 21.60
N ASP A 230 0.29 -17.38 21.75
CA ASP A 230 1.06 -17.12 22.98
C ASP A 230 1.65 -15.70 23.05
N GLY A 231 1.35 -14.86 22.04
CA GLY A 231 1.81 -13.49 21.93
C GLY A 231 3.17 -13.32 21.26
N THR A 232 3.85 -14.41 20.88
CA THR A 232 5.15 -14.37 20.20
C THR A 232 4.99 -14.17 18.68
N ALA A 233 6.09 -14.03 17.95
CA ALA A 233 6.07 -13.98 16.50
C ALA A 233 5.73 -15.38 15.93
N GLY A 234 4.73 -15.43 15.04
CA GLY A 234 4.41 -16.61 14.24
C GLY A 234 5.33 -16.78 13.03
N ASP A 235 4.97 -17.67 12.11
CA ASP A 235 5.76 -17.98 10.90
C ASP A 235 5.43 -17.09 9.69
N ALA A 236 4.29 -16.40 9.71
CA ALA A 236 3.87 -15.52 8.63
C ALA A 236 4.57 -14.15 8.72
N LEU A 237 5.46 -13.87 7.77
CA LEU A 237 6.11 -12.57 7.59
C LEU A 237 5.09 -11.57 7.04
N THR A 238 4.90 -10.46 7.74
CA THR A 238 3.84 -9.49 7.41
C THR A 238 4.37 -8.14 6.94
N MET A 239 5.64 -7.81 7.19
CA MET A 239 6.26 -6.59 6.67
C MET A 239 7.75 -6.79 6.31
N VAL A 240 8.17 -6.22 5.18
CA VAL A 240 9.55 -6.23 4.70
C VAL A 240 9.94 -4.88 4.10
N GLU A 241 11.16 -4.45 4.34
CA GLU A 241 11.79 -3.34 3.61
C GLU A 241 12.93 -3.90 2.74
N PHE A 242 12.92 -3.62 1.44
CA PHE A 242 13.99 -4.00 0.51
C PHE A 242 15.00 -2.89 0.26
N ALA A 243 14.61 -1.64 0.49
CA ALA A 243 15.48 -0.49 0.31
C ALA A 243 14.99 0.69 1.14
N ARG A 244 15.94 1.49 1.61
CA ARG A 244 15.71 2.75 2.31
C ARG A 244 16.08 3.93 1.42
N ASP A 245 15.59 5.12 1.78
CA ASP A 245 15.98 6.35 1.12
C ASP A 245 17.44 6.74 1.40
N ARG A 246 17.97 7.70 0.62
CA ARG A 246 19.37 8.15 0.70
C ARG A 246 19.79 8.68 2.07
N ASP A 247 18.84 9.23 2.83
CA ASP A 247 19.08 9.78 4.16
C ASP A 247 19.04 8.68 5.25
N GLY A 248 18.71 7.44 4.85
CA GLY A 248 18.74 6.28 5.72
C GLY A 248 17.60 6.25 6.73
N VAL A 249 16.49 6.96 6.49
CA VAL A 249 15.37 7.05 7.42
C VAL A 249 14.11 6.42 6.86
N MET A 250 13.61 6.91 5.71
CA MET A 250 12.30 6.52 5.19
C MET A 250 12.42 5.24 4.34
N PRO A 251 11.60 4.20 4.57
CA PRO A 251 11.60 3.04 3.69
C PRO A 251 11.18 3.45 2.28
N ARG A 252 11.85 2.92 1.26
CA ARG A 252 11.66 3.25 -0.15
C ARG A 252 10.98 2.15 -0.91
N PHE A 253 11.39 0.90 -0.68
CA PHE A 253 10.69 -0.27 -1.17
C PHE A 253 10.16 -1.01 0.05
N LEU A 254 8.93 -0.66 0.45
CA LEU A 254 8.22 -1.21 1.60
C LEU A 254 7.14 -2.17 1.12
N GLY A 255 7.06 -3.35 1.73
CA GLY A 255 6.02 -4.31 1.50
C GLY A 255 5.30 -4.66 2.80
N VAL A 256 3.97 -4.67 2.76
CA VAL A 256 3.11 -5.01 3.90
C VAL A 256 1.98 -5.94 3.48
N ASN A 257 1.69 -6.96 4.29
CA ASN A 257 0.70 -7.98 3.97
C ASN A 257 -0.74 -7.54 4.29
N HIS A 258 -0.88 -6.62 5.25
CA HIS A 258 -2.15 -6.05 5.68
C HIS A 258 -2.60 -4.89 4.78
N HIS A 259 -3.75 -4.30 5.10
CA HIS A 259 -4.42 -3.23 4.37
C HIS A 259 -4.39 -1.87 5.11
N PRO A 260 -3.22 -1.21 5.22
CA PRO A 260 -3.10 0.08 5.90
C PRO A 260 -3.78 1.23 5.16
N GLU A 261 -4.18 1.04 3.91
CA GLU A 261 -4.97 2.01 3.14
C GLU A 261 -6.44 2.03 3.59
N VAL A 262 -6.93 0.93 4.17
CA VAL A 262 -8.31 0.75 4.61
C VAL A 262 -8.47 1.24 6.06
N ILE A 263 -8.55 2.57 6.22
CA ILE A 263 -8.65 3.25 7.52
C ILE A 263 -10.01 3.94 7.66
N GLY A 264 -10.59 3.85 8.86
CA GLY A 264 -11.79 4.61 9.23
C GLY A 264 -13.08 3.93 8.76
N ARG A 265 -13.72 3.20 9.70
CA ARG A 265 -14.93 2.41 9.47
C ARG A 265 -16.00 3.19 8.70
N ASN A 266 -16.28 4.42 9.10
CA ASN A 266 -17.32 5.26 8.49
C ASN A 266 -16.99 5.64 7.05
N ARG A 267 -15.73 5.97 6.76
CA ARG A 267 -15.28 6.32 5.42
C ARG A 267 -15.37 5.12 4.48
N ILE A 268 -14.98 3.94 4.96
CA ILE A 268 -15.07 2.71 4.17
C ILE A 268 -16.54 2.32 3.93
N LYS A 269 -17.40 2.45 4.95
CA LYS A 269 -18.85 2.27 4.79
C LYS A 269 -19.45 3.21 3.76
N ALA A 270 -19.04 4.48 3.74
CA ALA A 270 -19.49 5.45 2.74
C ALA A 270 -19.05 5.06 1.32
N VAL A 271 -17.83 4.54 1.14
CA VAL A 271 -17.37 4.02 -0.16
C VAL A 271 -18.20 2.81 -0.59
N ILE A 272 -18.43 1.86 0.31
CA ILE A 272 -19.25 0.66 0.05
C ILE A 272 -20.69 1.03 -0.31
N ALA A 273 -21.31 1.95 0.44
CA ALA A 273 -22.64 2.48 0.17
C ALA A 273 -22.72 3.17 -1.19
N ALA A 274 -21.78 4.06 -1.49
CA ALA A 274 -21.78 4.78 -2.76
C ALA A 274 -21.60 3.84 -3.96
N LYS A 275 -20.85 2.73 -3.83
CA LYS A 275 -20.75 1.70 -4.87
C LYS A 275 -22.05 0.94 -5.08
N TRP A 276 -22.71 0.58 -3.97
CA TRP A 276 -24.01 -0.07 -4.02
C TRP A 276 -25.07 0.82 -4.67
N GLU A 277 -25.13 2.09 -4.28
CA GLU A 277 -26.04 3.09 -4.86
C GLU A 277 -25.82 3.30 -6.36
N ARG A 278 -24.56 3.23 -6.82
CA ARG A 278 -24.22 3.31 -8.24
C ARG A 278 -24.40 1.99 -9.01
N GLY A 279 -24.84 0.92 -8.34
CA GLY A 279 -25.02 -0.40 -8.95
C GLY A 279 -23.71 -1.04 -9.41
N GLU A 280 -22.58 -0.60 -8.89
CA GLU A 280 -21.26 -1.12 -9.25
C GLU A 280 -21.05 -2.53 -8.69
N VAL A 281 -21.63 -2.84 -7.53
CA VAL A 281 -21.37 -4.07 -6.77
C VAL A 281 -22.63 -4.91 -6.57
N THR A 282 -22.47 -6.22 -6.39
CA THR A 282 -23.58 -7.11 -6.04
C THR A 282 -24.00 -6.92 -4.58
N ARG A 283 -25.23 -7.36 -4.26
CA ARG A 283 -25.74 -7.36 -2.89
C ARG A 283 -24.88 -8.22 -1.97
N ASP A 284 -24.46 -9.39 -2.43
CA ASP A 284 -23.61 -10.30 -1.66
C ASP A 284 -22.27 -9.66 -1.32
N TRP A 285 -21.65 -8.95 -2.28
CA TRP A 285 -20.41 -8.21 -2.04
C TRP A 285 -20.61 -7.09 -1.00
N TYR A 286 -21.70 -6.34 -1.12
CA TYR A 286 -22.05 -5.26 -0.19
C TYR A 286 -22.24 -5.78 1.24
N GLU A 287 -23.04 -6.83 1.40
CA GLU A 287 -23.33 -7.43 2.70
C GLU A 287 -22.12 -8.13 3.32
N ASP A 288 -21.28 -8.81 2.53
CA ASP A 288 -20.01 -9.40 2.99
C ASP A 288 -19.07 -8.32 3.55
N ARG A 289 -18.85 -7.23 2.79
CA ARG A 289 -17.94 -6.15 3.20
C ARG A 289 -18.42 -5.40 4.43
N LEU A 290 -19.72 -5.13 4.56
CA LEU A 290 -20.26 -4.51 5.78
C LEU A 290 -20.11 -5.42 6.99
N ARG A 291 -20.35 -6.73 6.83
CA ARG A 291 -20.21 -7.71 7.92
C ARG A 291 -18.76 -7.81 8.39
N THR A 292 -17.78 -7.80 7.48
CA THR A 292 -16.35 -7.78 7.82
C THR A 292 -16.02 -6.52 8.61
N LEU A 293 -16.49 -5.34 8.19
CA LEU A 293 -16.22 -4.08 8.90
C LEU A 293 -16.86 -4.04 10.29
N ASP A 294 -18.09 -4.53 10.43
CA ASP A 294 -18.84 -4.45 11.69
C ASP A 294 -18.34 -5.42 12.76
N LYS A 295 -17.84 -6.60 12.36
CA LYS A 295 -17.31 -7.59 13.30
C LYS A 295 -15.92 -7.24 13.85
N HIS A 296 -15.14 -6.42 13.17
CA HIS A 296 -13.70 -6.34 13.42
C HIS A 296 -13.17 -4.95 13.81
N MET A 297 -13.96 -3.87 13.69
CA MET A 297 -13.54 -2.53 14.11
C MET A 297 -14.36 -2.05 15.33
N SER A 298 -13.91 -2.41 16.55
CA SER A 298 -14.37 -1.81 17.81
C SER A 298 -13.44 -0.66 18.26
N GLY A 299 -14.00 0.35 18.93
CA GLY A 299 -13.37 1.67 19.11
C GLY A 299 -11.98 1.73 19.77
N GLU A 300 -11.59 0.76 20.60
CA GLU A 300 -10.24 0.71 21.20
C GLU A 300 -9.16 0.30 20.18
N PHE A 301 -9.50 -0.47 19.14
CA PHE A 301 -8.53 -0.89 18.12
C PHE A 301 -8.29 0.18 17.04
N ASP A 302 -9.19 1.15 16.91
CA ASP A 302 -9.14 2.16 15.86
C ASP A 302 -7.88 3.04 15.95
N GLU A 303 -7.39 3.33 17.17
CA GLU A 303 -6.17 4.11 17.36
C GLU A 303 -4.90 3.35 16.94
N ALA A 304 -4.74 2.10 17.38
CA ALA A 304 -3.60 1.27 17.00
C ALA A 304 -3.57 1.03 15.48
N ILE A 305 -4.72 0.74 14.86
CA ILE A 305 -4.83 0.61 13.39
C ILE A 305 -4.45 1.90 12.69
N ARG A 306 -4.91 3.05 13.20
CA ARG A 306 -4.56 4.38 12.64
C ARG A 306 -3.06 4.60 12.68
N ILE A 307 -2.41 4.35 13.82
CA ILE A 307 -0.96 4.48 13.98
C ILE A 307 -0.24 3.57 12.99
N THR A 308 -0.59 2.28 12.96
CA THR A 308 0.03 1.35 12.00
C THR A 308 -0.13 1.85 10.56
N SER A 309 -1.31 2.33 10.21
CA SER A 309 -1.60 2.81 8.86
C SER A 309 -0.83 4.08 8.49
N VAL A 310 -0.61 4.98 9.45
CA VAL A 310 0.27 6.14 9.28
C VAL A 310 1.69 5.69 8.93
N PHE A 311 2.28 4.80 9.72
CA PHE A 311 3.66 4.40 9.56
C PHE A 311 3.90 3.37 8.45
N THR A 312 2.89 2.64 8.01
CA THR A 312 3.05 1.60 6.96
C THR A 312 2.52 2.01 5.59
N PHE A 313 1.85 3.17 5.49
CA PHE A 313 1.32 3.67 4.22
C PHE A 313 1.30 5.19 4.12
N LEU A 314 0.55 5.89 4.99
CA LEU A 314 0.26 7.32 4.77
C LEU A 314 1.52 8.19 4.81
N ALA A 315 2.34 8.06 5.86
CA ALA A 315 3.55 8.87 6.01
C ALA A 315 4.62 8.54 4.96
N PRO A 316 4.91 7.26 4.60
CA PRO A 316 5.76 6.96 3.47
C PRO A 316 5.28 7.58 2.15
N VAL A 317 4.00 7.44 1.81
CA VAL A 317 3.43 8.01 0.57
C VAL A 317 3.50 9.54 0.57
N GLU A 318 3.10 10.18 1.67
CA GLU A 318 3.12 11.63 1.81
C GLU A 318 4.56 12.17 1.75
N PHE A 319 5.53 11.48 2.36
CA PHE A 319 6.94 11.84 2.32
C PHE A 319 7.48 11.89 0.89
N TYR A 320 7.24 10.83 0.08
CA TYR A 320 7.72 10.82 -1.30
C TYR A 320 6.97 11.82 -2.18
N LEU A 321 5.67 12.05 -1.94
CA LEU A 321 4.92 13.10 -2.63
C LEU A 321 5.51 14.49 -2.33
N HIS A 322 5.81 14.78 -1.07
CA HIS A 322 6.46 16.03 -0.65
C HIS A 322 7.85 16.17 -1.27
N ARG A 323 8.65 15.11 -1.27
CA ARG A 323 9.99 15.10 -1.89
C ARG A 323 9.89 15.38 -3.40
N MET A 324 9.01 14.69 -4.12
CA MET A 324 8.76 14.92 -5.54
C MET A 324 8.36 16.37 -5.83
N LEU A 325 7.48 16.94 -5.00
CA LEU A 325 7.08 18.34 -5.11
C LEU A 325 8.24 19.29 -4.84
N ARG A 326 9.00 19.09 -3.76
CA ARG A 326 10.17 19.90 -3.41
C ARG A 326 11.18 19.90 -4.56
N GLU A 327 11.57 18.73 -5.04
CA GLU A 327 12.56 18.59 -6.13
C GLU A 327 12.07 19.24 -7.42
N ARG A 328 10.77 19.11 -7.75
CA ARG A 328 10.20 19.78 -8.93
C ARG A 328 10.18 21.30 -8.78
N ARG A 329 9.86 21.81 -7.59
CA ARG A 329 9.89 23.24 -7.28
C ARG A 329 11.31 23.80 -7.38
N GLU A 330 12.29 23.11 -6.79
CA GLU A 330 13.71 23.48 -6.87
C GLU A 330 14.20 23.52 -8.31
N ALA A 331 13.81 22.56 -9.15
CA ALA A 331 14.12 22.56 -10.59
C ALA A 331 13.51 23.74 -11.36
N LEU A 332 12.44 24.36 -10.83
CA LEU A 332 11.81 25.57 -11.36
C LEU A 332 12.38 26.85 -10.72
N GLY A 333 13.38 26.76 -9.83
CA GLY A 333 13.93 27.89 -9.09
C GLY A 333 13.05 28.38 -7.94
N LEU A 334 12.03 27.60 -7.54
CA LEU A 334 11.13 27.89 -6.44
C LEU A 334 11.60 27.16 -5.19
N PHE A 335 12.32 27.85 -4.30
CA PHE A 335 12.86 27.26 -3.08
C PHE A 335 11.93 27.50 -1.88
N GLY A 336 11.93 26.56 -0.94
CA GLY A 336 11.12 26.62 0.29
C GLY A 336 9.67 26.17 0.13
N MET A 337 8.88 26.32 1.21
CA MET A 337 7.48 25.91 1.40
C MET A 337 7.21 24.40 1.55
N VAL A 338 8.09 23.53 1.08
CA VAL A 338 7.90 22.08 1.15
C VAL A 338 9.14 21.44 1.77
N ASP A 339 8.93 20.67 2.84
CA ASP A 339 9.93 19.85 3.50
C ASP A 339 9.30 18.49 3.82
N GLU A 340 9.83 17.44 3.21
CA GLU A 340 9.37 16.07 3.44
C GLU A 340 9.62 15.61 4.89
N ASN A 341 10.61 16.16 5.61
CA ASN A 341 10.91 15.77 6.99
C ASN A 341 9.81 16.18 7.97
N LEU A 342 9.01 17.20 7.63
CA LEU A 342 7.83 17.55 8.42
C LEU A 342 6.77 16.45 8.41
N VAL A 343 6.77 15.55 7.42
CA VAL A 343 5.91 14.35 7.43
C VAL A 343 6.30 13.42 8.56
N ILE A 344 7.60 13.22 8.80
CA ILE A 344 8.13 12.35 9.87
C ILE A 344 7.71 12.93 11.24
N VAL A 345 7.89 14.23 11.44
CA VAL A 345 7.49 14.91 12.69
C VAL A 345 5.97 14.85 12.92
N ARG A 346 5.17 14.98 11.85
CA ARG A 346 3.71 14.84 11.94
C ARG A 346 3.28 13.41 12.25
N ALA A 347 3.97 12.41 11.73
CA ALA A 347 3.72 11.00 12.04
C ALA A 347 3.89 10.73 13.55
N ASP A 348 4.94 11.29 14.17
CA ASP A 348 5.13 11.22 15.63
C ASP A 348 3.94 11.83 16.40
N SER A 349 3.34 12.88 15.84
CA SER A 349 2.23 13.63 16.45
C SER A 349 0.85 12.99 16.19
N ALA A 350 0.76 11.95 15.36
CA ALA A 350 -0.49 11.22 15.08
C ALA A 350 -1.03 10.46 16.32
N SER A 351 -0.24 10.35 17.39
CA SER A 351 -0.65 9.91 18.73
C SER A 351 -1.26 11.02 19.59
N VAL A 352 -1.09 12.30 19.24
CA VAL A 352 -1.45 13.45 20.09
C VAL A 352 -2.80 14.09 19.71
N LYS A 353 -3.31 13.86 18.50
CA LYS A 353 -4.65 14.33 18.09
C LYS A 353 -5.70 13.24 18.24
N THR A 354 -6.16 13.04 19.46
CA THR A 354 -7.39 12.29 19.82
C THR A 354 -8.67 13.05 19.47
N SER A 355 -8.70 13.80 18.37
CA SER A 355 -9.86 14.57 17.94
C SER A 355 -9.77 15.02 16.47
N LEU A 356 -9.67 14.08 15.53
CA LEU A 356 -10.20 14.33 14.19
C LEU A 356 -11.56 13.65 14.14
N THR A 357 -12.54 14.49 14.49
CA THR A 357 -13.99 14.30 14.47
C THR A 357 -14.48 13.55 13.24
N GLU A 358 -15.36 12.58 13.54
CA GLU A 358 -16.56 12.12 12.80
C GLU A 358 -16.70 12.40 11.30
#